data_AF-A0A7A7B2Q3-F1
#
_entry.id   AF-A0A7A7B2Q3-F1
#
_cell.length_a   1.000
_cell.length_b   1.000
_cell.length_c   1.000
_cell.angle_alpha   90.00
_cell.angle_beta   90.00
_cell.angle_gamma   90.00
#
_symmetry.space_group_name_H-M   'P 1'
#
loop_
_entity.id
_entity.type
_entity.pdbx_description
1 polymer ?
#
loop_
_entity_poly.entity_id
_entity_poly.type
_entity_poly.pdbx_seq_one_letter_code
_entity_poly.pdbx_strand_id
1 'polypeptide(L)'
;MLEILRRIEKRGSLEKLRKVRQYCNQIFRYAIATGRATVNPASELTSTLAAPKAAHFPHLRADELPVFLRKLAEYHGSPVTRMATNLLLLTGLRTIELRSAEWSEIDFDNALWTIPESRMKMRRKHVVPLSRQATDILLQLKTFSEQYRLV
;
A
#
# COMPACT_ATOMS: atom_id res chain seq x y z
N MET A 1 14.10 28.30 6.57
CA MET A 1 13.24 27.10 6.73
C MET A 1 11.75 27.42 6.59
N LEU A 2 11.19 28.29 7.44
CA LEU A 2 9.75 28.64 7.42
C LEU A 2 9.26 29.13 6.05
N GLU A 3 10.01 29.99 5.36
CA GLU A 3 9.62 30.52 4.05
C GLU A 3 9.42 29.41 3.00
N ILE A 4 10.27 28.39 3.00
CA ILE A 4 10.18 27.23 2.10
C ILE A 4 8.89 26.45 2.38
N LEU A 5 8.58 26.23 3.66
CA LEU A 5 7.36 25.55 4.07
C LEU A 5 6.11 26.36 3.70
N ARG A 6 6.13 27.69 3.89
CA ARG A 6 5.04 28.58 3.45
C ARG A 6 4.81 28.55 1.94
N ARG A 7 5.85 28.35 1.13
CA ARG A 7 5.69 28.18 -0.33
C ARG A 7 4.94 26.90 -0.69
N ILE A 8 5.06 25.83 0.11
CA ILE A 8 4.32 24.57 -0.10
C ILE A 8 2.88 24.72 0.43
N GLU A 9 2.73 25.39 1.57
CA GLU A 9 1.44 25.71 2.18
C GLU A 9 0.56 26.56 1.24
N LYS A 10 1.11 27.62 0.64
CA LYS A 10 0.40 28.47 -0.34
C LYS A 10 -0.08 27.69 -1.58
N ARG A 11 0.53 26.55 -1.91
CA ARG A 11 0.09 25.66 -3.00
C ARG A 11 -1.01 24.67 -2.56
N GLY A 12 -1.47 24.72 -1.31
CA GLY A 12 -2.46 23.80 -0.76
C GLY A 12 -1.98 22.36 -0.54
N SER A 13 -0.69 22.07 -0.74
CA SER A 13 -0.12 20.71 -0.63
C SER A 13 0.22 20.35 0.81
N LEU A 14 -0.78 20.33 1.70
CA LEU A 14 -0.60 20.21 3.16
C LEU A 14 0.00 18.86 3.62
N GLU A 15 -0.29 17.77 2.92
CA GLU A 15 0.36 16.47 3.21
C GLU A 15 1.85 16.47 2.86
N LYS A 16 2.22 17.11 1.73
CA LYS A 16 3.64 17.27 1.35
C LYS A 16 4.34 18.20 2.34
N LEU A 17 3.70 19.29 2.75
CA LEU A 17 4.18 20.21 3.78
C LEU A 17 4.52 19.47 5.08
N ARG A 18 3.58 18.65 5.58
CA ARG A 18 3.75 17.85 6.78
C ARG A 18 4.94 16.90 6.67
N LYS A 19 5.07 16.17 5.56
CA LYS A 19 6.18 15.22 5.32
C LYS A 19 7.53 15.93 5.19
N VAL A 20 7.62 17.02 4.43
CA VAL A 20 8.87 17.78 4.26
C VAL A 20 9.36 18.29 5.61
N ARG A 21 8.47 18.89 6.42
CA ARG A 21 8.81 19.32 7.77
C ARG A 21 9.29 18.15 8.65
N GLN A 22 8.60 17.01 8.60
CA GLN A 22 8.98 15.81 9.36
C GLN A 22 10.40 15.33 8.98
N TYR A 23 10.73 15.29 7.68
CA TYR A 23 12.06 14.90 7.22
C TYR A 23 13.13 15.89 7.66
N CYS A 24 12.90 17.20 7.50
CA CYS A 24 13.85 18.20 7.98
C CYS A 24 14.08 18.07 9.49
N ASN A 25 13.01 17.89 10.28
CA ASN A 25 13.14 17.67 11.73
C ASN A 25 13.98 16.43 12.05
N GLN A 26 13.81 15.32 11.30
CA GLN A 26 14.61 14.11 11.48
C GLN A 26 16.09 14.32 11.10
N ILE A 27 16.36 14.99 9.98
CA ILE A 27 17.72 15.29 9.50
C ILE A 27 18.47 16.16 10.52
N PHE A 28 17.84 17.24 11.00
CA PHE A 28 18.49 18.13 11.97
C PHE A 28 18.66 17.47 13.34
N ARG A 29 17.72 16.61 13.78
CA ARG A 29 17.93 15.79 14.98
C ARG A 29 19.16 14.89 14.86
N TYR A 30 19.34 14.23 13.72
CA TYR A 30 20.53 13.43 13.47
C TYR A 30 21.81 14.28 13.41
N ALA A 31 21.76 15.44 12.75
CA ALA A 31 22.90 16.36 12.68
C ALA A 31 23.32 16.86 14.07
N ILE A 32 22.37 17.17 14.95
CA ILE A 32 22.66 17.56 16.34
C ILE A 32 23.26 16.40 17.13
N ALA A 33 22.64 15.22 17.09
CA ALA A 33 23.13 14.04 17.79
C ALA A 33 24.56 13.65 17.38
N THR A 34 24.98 14.04 16.18
CA THR A 34 26.30 13.75 15.63
C THR A 34 27.23 14.97 15.55
N GLY A 35 26.89 16.08 16.22
CA GLY A 35 27.73 17.28 16.34
C GLY A 35 27.88 18.14 15.07
N ARG A 36 27.10 17.87 14.01
CA ARG A 36 27.13 18.61 12.73
C ARG A 36 26.26 19.88 12.75
N ALA A 37 25.36 20.00 13.72
CA ALA A 37 24.51 21.16 13.91
C ALA A 37 24.25 21.38 15.41
N THR A 38 23.89 22.59 15.78
CA THR A 38 23.56 22.95 17.18
C THR A 38 22.07 23.25 17.38
N VAL A 39 21.34 23.54 16.29
CA VAL A 39 19.93 23.97 16.33
C VAL A 39 19.12 23.26 15.25
N ASN A 40 17.87 22.95 15.57
CA ASN A 40 16.92 22.38 14.63
C ASN A 40 15.89 23.46 14.21
N PRO A 41 15.98 24.02 13.00
CA PRO A 41 15.08 25.08 12.54
C PRO A 41 13.65 24.59 12.24
N ALA A 42 13.36 23.28 12.39
CA ALA A 42 12.06 22.68 12.12
C ALA A 42 11.32 22.20 13.39
N SER A 43 11.91 22.33 14.59
CA SER A 43 11.33 21.78 15.83
C SER A 43 9.99 22.44 16.19
N GLU A 44 9.95 23.77 16.17
CA GLU A 44 8.79 24.56 16.62
C GLU A 44 7.76 24.83 15.51
N LEU A 45 8.04 24.39 14.28
CA LEU A 45 7.19 24.73 13.12
C LEU A 45 5.90 23.88 13.03
N THR A 46 5.60 23.06 14.04
CA THR A 46 4.42 22.17 14.05
C THR A 46 3.13 22.95 14.25
N SER A 47 3.11 23.91 15.18
CA SER A 47 1.92 24.71 15.54
C SER A 47 1.71 25.91 14.61
N THR A 48 2.71 26.28 13.81
CA THR A 48 2.70 27.49 12.97
C THR A 48 2.18 27.26 11.55
N LEU A 49 1.96 26.00 11.14
CA LEU A 49 1.60 25.62 9.77
C LEU A 49 0.23 24.94 9.75
N ALA A 50 -0.52 25.17 8.67
CA ALA A 50 -1.82 24.54 8.48
C ALA A 50 -1.70 23.00 8.46
N ALA A 51 -2.55 22.34 9.25
CA ALA A 51 -2.64 20.90 9.25
C ALA A 51 -3.52 20.40 8.08
N PRO A 52 -3.11 19.35 7.36
CA PRO A 52 -3.99 18.68 6.40
C PRO A 52 -5.22 18.13 7.13
N LYS A 53 -6.42 18.46 6.63
CA LYS A 53 -7.65 17.76 7.06
C LYS A 53 -7.65 16.37 6.43
N ALA A 54 -7.92 15.35 7.23
CA ALA A 54 -8.07 13.99 6.73
C ALA A 54 -9.30 13.92 5.81
N ALA A 55 -9.08 13.66 4.53
CA ALA A 55 -10.13 13.28 3.59
C ALA A 55 -10.05 11.77 3.39
N HIS A 56 -11.10 11.05 3.73
CA HIS A 56 -11.19 9.61 3.47
C HIS A 56 -11.45 9.39 1.99
N PHE A 57 -10.73 8.45 1.38
CA PHE A 57 -11.03 8.03 0.02
C PHE A 57 -12.40 7.34 -0.02
N PRO A 58 -13.21 7.58 -1.07
CA PRO A 58 -14.42 6.80 -1.31
C PRO A 58 -14.08 5.30 -1.35
N HIS A 59 -14.95 4.48 -0.77
CA HIS A 59 -14.83 3.03 -0.77
C HIS A 59 -16.17 2.42 -1.19
N LEU A 60 -16.13 1.20 -1.71
CA LEU A 60 -17.32 0.46 -2.08
C LEU A 60 -18.12 0.11 -0.83
N ARG A 61 -19.41 0.45 -0.84
CA ARG A 61 -20.38 -0.01 0.16
C ARG A 61 -20.87 -1.41 -0.17
N ALA A 62 -21.41 -2.10 0.84
CA ALA A 62 -21.90 -3.46 0.68
C ALA A 62 -23.01 -3.59 -0.39
N ASP A 63 -23.88 -2.58 -0.50
CA ASP A 63 -24.95 -2.49 -1.49
C ASP A 63 -24.45 -2.20 -2.92
N GLU A 64 -23.24 -1.66 -3.06
CA GLU A 64 -22.61 -1.40 -4.36
C GLU A 64 -21.85 -2.62 -4.92
N LEU A 65 -21.47 -3.57 -4.06
CA LEU A 65 -20.72 -4.76 -4.44
C LEU A 65 -21.38 -5.60 -5.55
N PRO A 66 -22.70 -5.89 -5.52
CA PRO A 66 -23.31 -6.70 -6.58
C PRO A 66 -23.18 -6.07 -7.97
N VAL A 67 -23.33 -4.74 -8.05
CA VAL A 67 -23.18 -4.00 -9.32
C VAL A 67 -21.72 -4.00 -9.76
N PHE A 68 -20.80 -3.77 -8.83
CA PHE A 68 -19.36 -3.79 -9.11
C PHE A 68 -18.91 -5.15 -9.65
N LEU A 69 -19.31 -6.24 -9.00
CA LEU A 69 -18.92 -7.61 -9.39
C LEU A 69 -19.45 -7.98 -10.79
N ARG A 70 -20.67 -7.57 -11.14
CA ARG A 70 -21.20 -7.75 -12.50
C ARG A 70 -20.37 -7.00 -13.54
N LYS A 71 -20.09 -5.72 -13.29
CA LYS A 71 -19.25 -4.91 -14.18
C LYS A 71 -17.82 -5.46 -14.31
N LEU A 72 -17.27 -6.00 -13.22
CA LEU A 72 -15.95 -6.61 -13.23
C LEU A 72 -15.94 -7.91 -14.04
N ALA A 73 -17.01 -8.71 -13.99
CA ALA A 73 -17.14 -9.91 -14.82
C ALA A 73 -17.19 -9.59 -16.32
N GLU A 74 -17.91 -8.52 -16.68
CA GLU A 74 -18.03 -7.98 -18.04
C GLU A 74 -16.79 -7.20 -18.52
N TYR A 75 -15.76 -7.05 -17.68
CA TYR A 75 -14.55 -6.34 -18.07
C TYR A 75 -13.77 -7.11 -19.16
N HIS A 76 -13.70 -6.53 -20.36
CA HIS A 76 -13.03 -7.09 -21.54
C HIS A 76 -11.55 -6.69 -21.69
N GLY A 77 -10.97 -6.01 -20.70
CA GLY A 77 -9.54 -5.69 -20.71
C GLY A 77 -8.68 -6.89 -20.30
N SER A 78 -7.54 -6.63 -19.66
CA SER A 78 -6.62 -7.69 -19.25
C SER A 78 -7.29 -8.69 -18.29
N PRO A 79 -7.32 -10.00 -18.63
CA PRO A 79 -7.80 -11.04 -17.73
C PRO A 79 -7.03 -11.07 -16.41
N VAL A 80 -5.73 -10.80 -16.45
CA VAL A 80 -4.86 -10.72 -15.26
C VAL A 80 -5.32 -9.60 -14.32
N THR A 81 -5.65 -8.42 -14.86
CA THR A 81 -6.17 -7.32 -14.04
C THR A 81 -7.51 -7.69 -13.39
N ARG A 82 -8.39 -8.37 -14.12
CA ARG A 82 -9.68 -8.86 -13.59
C ARG A 82 -9.47 -9.88 -12.47
N MET A 83 -8.58 -10.85 -12.66
CA MET A 83 -8.23 -11.87 -11.67
C MET A 83 -7.59 -11.26 -10.43
N ALA A 84 -6.60 -10.37 -10.61
CA ALA A 84 -5.96 -9.64 -9.52
C ALA A 84 -6.95 -8.81 -8.70
N THR A 85 -7.92 -8.15 -9.35
CA THR A 85 -8.97 -7.38 -8.64
C THR A 85 -9.86 -8.28 -7.80
N ASN A 86 -10.26 -9.45 -8.33
CA ASN A 86 -11.03 -10.43 -7.56
C ASN A 86 -10.21 -11.00 -6.39
N LEU A 87 -8.94 -11.31 -6.59
CA LEU A 87 -8.07 -11.76 -5.52
C LEU A 87 -7.93 -10.72 -4.42
N LEU A 88 -7.76 -9.43 -4.74
CA LEU A 88 -7.73 -8.36 -3.73
C LEU A 88 -9.01 -8.31 -2.91
N LEU A 89 -10.18 -8.46 -3.55
CA LEU A 89 -11.47 -8.50 -2.86
C LEU A 89 -11.60 -9.72 -1.93
N LEU A 90 -11.14 -10.89 -2.37
CA LEU A 90 -11.28 -12.15 -1.62
C LEU A 90 -10.27 -12.28 -0.48
N THR A 91 -9.07 -11.72 -0.65
CA THR A 91 -7.93 -11.93 0.27
C THR A 91 -7.64 -10.73 1.18
N GLY A 92 -8.06 -9.52 0.79
CA GLY A 92 -7.73 -8.29 1.51
C GLY A 92 -6.24 -7.93 1.49
N LEU A 93 -5.45 -8.57 0.63
CA LEU A 93 -4.03 -8.29 0.48
C LEU A 93 -3.79 -6.85 0.03
N ARG A 94 -2.63 -6.30 0.40
CA ARG A 94 -2.17 -5.05 -0.18
C ARG A 94 -1.78 -5.28 -1.64
N THR A 95 -1.97 -4.26 -2.48
CA THR A 95 -1.63 -4.33 -3.90
C THR A 95 -0.18 -4.75 -4.17
N ILE A 96 0.76 -4.34 -3.32
CA ILE A 96 2.18 -4.75 -3.43
C ILE A 96 2.43 -6.19 -2.98
N GLU A 97 1.64 -6.71 -2.05
CA GLU A 97 1.74 -8.10 -1.60
C GLU A 97 1.31 -9.03 -2.74
N LEU A 98 0.18 -8.72 -3.38
CA LEU A 98 -0.34 -9.45 -4.52
C LEU A 98 0.55 -9.33 -5.78
N ARG A 99 1.03 -8.13 -6.13
CA ARG A 99 1.83 -7.95 -7.35
C ARG A 99 3.23 -8.53 -7.30
N SER A 100 3.75 -8.79 -6.11
CA SER A 100 5.07 -9.38 -5.91
C SER A 100 4.99 -10.80 -5.36
N ALA A 101 3.80 -11.40 -5.40
CA ALA A 101 3.53 -12.78 -5.00
C ALA A 101 4.44 -13.77 -5.74
N GLU A 102 4.95 -14.77 -5.02
CA GLU A 102 5.69 -15.87 -5.62
C GLU A 102 4.89 -17.16 -5.50
N TRP A 103 5.01 -18.06 -6.49
CA TRP A 103 4.30 -19.34 -6.46
C TRP A 103 4.66 -20.20 -5.25
N SER A 104 5.88 -20.04 -4.73
CA SER A 104 6.35 -20.70 -3.50
C SER A 104 5.63 -20.24 -2.23
N GLU A 105 4.87 -19.15 -2.28
CA GLU A 105 4.06 -18.63 -1.16
C GLU A 105 2.67 -19.28 -1.09
N ILE A 106 2.26 -20.01 -2.13
CA ILE A 106 0.92 -20.58 -2.27
C ILE A 106 0.96 -22.08 -1.95
N ASP A 107 0.28 -22.45 -0.88
CA ASP A 107 0.02 -23.83 -0.49
C ASP A 107 -1.42 -24.19 -0.89
N PHE A 108 -1.55 -24.88 -2.02
CA PHE A 108 -2.86 -25.30 -2.54
C PHE A 108 -3.49 -26.43 -1.73
N ASP A 109 -2.69 -27.27 -1.06
CA ASP A 109 -3.18 -28.41 -0.28
C ASP A 109 -3.87 -27.93 1.00
N ASN A 110 -3.28 -26.94 1.66
CA ASN A 110 -3.84 -26.33 2.87
C ASN A 110 -4.71 -25.08 2.57
N ALA A 111 -4.80 -24.67 1.30
CA ALA A 111 -5.46 -23.44 0.87
C ALA A 111 -4.95 -22.20 1.64
N LEU A 112 -3.63 -22.03 1.68
CA LEU A 112 -2.97 -20.92 2.37
C LEU A 112 -2.05 -20.14 1.43
N TRP A 113 -2.03 -18.81 1.58
CA TRP A 113 -1.02 -17.94 1.00
C TRP A 113 -0.20 -17.31 2.13
N THR A 114 1.08 -17.65 2.21
CA THR A 114 2.00 -17.17 3.25
C THR A 114 3.01 -16.18 2.70
N ILE A 115 2.83 -14.90 3.03
CA ILE A 115 3.79 -13.84 2.68
C ILE A 115 4.93 -13.83 3.71
N PRO A 116 6.20 -13.94 3.28
CA PRO A 116 7.34 -14.04 4.16
C PRO A 116 7.60 -12.73 4.91
N GLU A 117 8.18 -12.83 6.10
CA GLU A 117 8.54 -11.69 6.93
C GLU A 117 9.48 -10.70 6.25
N SER A 118 10.33 -11.17 5.34
CA SER A 118 11.29 -10.37 4.56
C SER A 118 10.58 -9.33 3.67
N ARG A 119 9.35 -9.62 3.24
CA ARG A 119 8.50 -8.72 2.46
C ARG A 119 7.53 -7.90 3.32
N MET A 120 7.47 -8.16 4.62
CA MET A 120 6.52 -7.53 5.53
C MET A 120 7.18 -6.39 6.32
N LYS A 121 6.56 -5.21 6.28
CA LYS A 121 7.02 -4.01 7.01
C LYS A 121 7.25 -4.24 8.51
N MET A 122 6.45 -5.11 9.13
CA MET A 122 6.50 -5.41 10.57
C MET A 122 7.27 -6.70 10.89
N ARG A 123 7.97 -7.31 9.91
CA ARG A 123 8.75 -8.55 10.08
C ARG A 123 7.97 -9.69 10.76
N ARG A 124 6.70 -9.82 10.41
CA ARG A 124 5.82 -10.91 10.84
C ARG A 124 5.24 -11.56 9.60
N LYS A 125 5.30 -12.89 9.52
CA LYS A 125 4.64 -13.66 8.45
C LYS A 125 3.16 -13.29 8.39
N HIS A 126 2.64 -13.10 7.19
CA HIS A 126 1.22 -12.87 6.97
C HIS A 126 0.65 -14.08 6.25
N VAL A 127 -0.24 -14.80 6.94
CA VAL A 127 -0.92 -15.98 6.40
C VAL A 127 -2.34 -15.58 6.03
N VAL A 128 -2.72 -15.87 4.80
CA VAL A 128 -4.05 -15.58 4.24
C VAL A 128 -4.72 -16.90 3.85
N PRO A 129 -5.85 -17.26 4.46
CA PRO A 129 -6.66 -18.38 4.00
C PRO A 129 -7.26 -18.10 2.61
N LEU A 130 -7.21 -19.10 1.73
CA LEU A 130 -7.76 -19.02 0.38
C LEU A 130 -9.15 -19.63 0.35
N SER A 131 -10.13 -18.83 -0.09
CA SER A 131 -11.45 -19.36 -0.45
C SER A 131 -11.35 -20.21 -1.71
N ARG A 132 -12.36 -21.06 -1.95
CA ARG A 132 -12.43 -21.86 -3.20
C ARG A 132 -12.29 -20.97 -4.44
N GLN A 133 -12.97 -19.81 -4.46
CA GLN A 133 -12.88 -18.86 -5.56
C GLN A 133 -11.47 -18.28 -5.73
N ALA A 134 -10.76 -17.99 -4.63
CA ALA A 134 -9.38 -17.48 -4.71
C ALA A 134 -8.44 -18.56 -5.26
N THR A 135 -8.59 -19.80 -4.79
CA THR A 135 -7.85 -20.96 -5.29
C THR A 135 -8.09 -21.19 -6.78
N ASP A 136 -9.34 -21.14 -7.25
CA ASP A 136 -9.68 -21.31 -8.66
C ASP A 136 -9.03 -20.23 -9.54
N ILE A 137 -9.01 -18.98 -9.07
CA ILE A 137 -8.35 -17.87 -9.77
C ILE A 137 -6.83 -18.09 -9.82
N LEU A 138 -6.21 -18.54 -8.73
CA LEU A 138 -4.77 -18.84 -8.68
C LEU A 138 -4.41 -20.02 -9.62
N LEU A 139 -5.25 -21.05 -9.68
CA LEU A 139 -5.06 -22.15 -10.62
C LEU A 139 -5.21 -21.70 -12.08
N GLN A 140 -6.14 -20.79 -12.38
CA GLN A 140 -6.24 -20.17 -13.70
C GLN A 140 -4.97 -19.36 -14.03
N LEU A 141 -4.49 -18.53 -13.10
CA LEU A 141 -3.25 -17.77 -13.23
C LEU A 141 -2.07 -18.69 -13.57
N LYS A 142 -1.98 -19.81 -12.86
CA LYS A 142 -0.90 -20.79 -13.02
C LYS A 142 -0.79 -21.30 -14.46
N THR A 143 -1.90 -21.46 -15.19
CA THR A 143 -1.87 -21.96 -16.57
C THR A 143 -1.10 -21.08 -17.55
N PHE A 144 -0.90 -19.79 -17.25
CA PHE A 144 -0.17 -18.86 -18.11
C PHE A 144 1.05 -18.21 -17.45
N SER A 145 1.21 -18.28 -16.12
CA SER A 145 2.36 -17.69 -15.41
C SER A 145 3.23 -18.66 -14.60
N GLU A 146 2.97 -19.97 -14.61
CA GLU A 146 3.77 -20.95 -13.83
C GLU A 146 5.28 -20.93 -14.15
N GLN A 147 5.66 -20.60 -15.39
CA GLN A 147 7.06 -20.54 -15.80
C GLN A 147 7.80 -19.31 -15.23
N TYR A 148 7.07 -18.33 -14.70
CA TYR A 148 7.63 -17.15 -14.08
C TYR A 148 7.70 -17.30 -12.57
N ARG A 149 8.64 -16.58 -11.95
CA ARG A 149 8.76 -16.55 -10.48
C ARG A 149 7.51 -16.00 -9.80
N LEU A 150 6.85 -15.03 -10.45
CA LEU A 150 5.69 -14.35 -9.89
C LEU A 150 4.39 -14.99 -10.35
N VAL A 151 3.39 -14.93 -9.46
CA VAL A 151 1.99 -15.31 -9.73
C VAL A 151 1.38 -14.42 -10.80
#